data_AF-A0A7C3VSL1-F1
#
_entry.id   AF-A0A7C3VSL1-F1
#
_cell.length_a   1.000
_cell.length_b   1.000
_cell.length_c   1.000
_cell.angle_alpha   90.00
_cell.angle_beta   90.00
_cell.angle_gamma   90.00
#
_symmetry.space_group_name_H-M   'P 1'
#
loop_
_entity.id
_entity.type
_entity.pdbx_description
1 polymer ?
#
loop_
_entity_poly.entity_id
_entity_poly.type
_entity_poly.pdbx_seq_one_letter_code
_entity_poly.pdbx_strand_id
1 'polypeptide(L)'
;MSNEEYAPTKPEPKPNCLRAACITCLVLVLLFAALTFYTFSILRKHPAVRRSISEVKAISQCVNQLIEINGALKRYESRTGNYPESLDKLYPRFLEDRSALHCPSDLSPKSQISYEYFMPKKGSPGKTLVLRCTHHRIFEKQEPITIKVYLNGSVETIGPTVSSLKNIRPALPRNKPRPSG
;
A
#
# COMPACT_ATOMS: atom_id res chain seq x y z
N MET A 1 -15.51 40.43 70.91
CA MET A 1 -15.04 40.50 69.51
C MET A 1 -15.24 39.11 68.92
N SER A 2 -16.42 38.86 68.37
CA SER A 2 -16.79 37.60 67.71
C SER A 2 -16.96 37.89 66.23
N ASN A 3 -15.99 37.46 65.42
CA ASN A 3 -16.03 37.58 63.96
C ASN A 3 -16.96 36.48 63.44
N GLU A 4 -18.11 36.89 62.91
CA GLU A 4 -19.02 36.01 62.18
C GLU A 4 -18.35 35.59 60.86
N GLU A 5 -17.95 34.32 60.81
CA GLU A 5 -17.31 33.69 59.66
C GLU A 5 -18.37 33.49 58.55
N TYR A 6 -18.32 34.37 57.54
CA TYR A 6 -19.21 34.32 56.39
C TYR A 6 -18.83 33.14 55.50
N ALA A 7 -19.53 32.01 55.66
CA ALA A 7 -19.38 30.86 54.78
C ALA A 7 -19.89 31.22 53.37
N PRO A 8 -19.04 31.14 52.32
CA PRO A 8 -19.49 31.43 50.96
C PRO A 8 -20.47 30.35 50.50
N THR A 9 -21.69 30.76 50.18
CA THR A 9 -22.70 29.89 49.57
C THR A 9 -22.21 29.45 48.19
N LYS A 10 -21.89 28.16 48.04
CA LYS A 10 -21.57 27.57 46.73
C LYS A 10 -22.79 27.74 45.82
N PRO A 11 -22.68 28.42 44.67
CA PRO A 11 -23.80 28.54 43.75
C PRO A 11 -24.17 27.15 43.23
N GLU A 12 -25.41 26.72 43.48
CA GLU A 12 -25.92 25.47 42.93
C GLU A 12 -25.99 25.55 41.39
N PRO A 13 -25.41 24.57 40.67
CA PRO A 13 -25.41 24.58 39.21
C PRO A 13 -26.84 24.38 38.70
N LYS A 14 -27.38 25.39 38.00
CA LYS A 14 -28.72 25.31 37.37
C LYS A 14 -28.73 24.17 36.33
N PRO A 15 -29.57 23.13 36.48
CA PRO A 15 -29.52 21.88 35.70
C PRO A 15 -29.82 22.05 34.20
N ASN A 16 -30.35 23.21 33.81
CA ASN A 16 -30.75 23.47 32.42
C ASN A 16 -29.57 23.86 31.52
N CYS A 17 -28.47 24.41 32.06
CA CYS A 17 -27.29 24.75 31.26
C CYS A 17 -26.54 23.50 30.77
N LEU A 18 -26.48 22.44 31.59
CA LEU A 18 -25.76 21.22 31.24
C LEU A 18 -26.44 20.47 30.08
N ARG A 19 -27.78 20.38 30.11
CA ARG A 19 -28.55 19.72 29.05
C ARG A 19 -28.41 20.42 27.70
N ALA A 20 -28.45 21.76 27.70
CA ALA A 20 -28.25 22.55 26.49
C ALA A 20 -26.85 22.34 25.89
N ALA A 21 -25.81 22.31 26.73
CA ALA A 21 -24.43 22.05 26.31
C ALA A 21 -24.22 20.63 25.75
N CYS A 22 -24.86 19.62 26.34
CA CYS A 22 -24.78 18.25 25.83
C CYS A 22 -25.45 18.11 24.45
N ILE A 23 -26.60 18.75 24.23
CA ILE A 23 -27.32 18.69 22.96
C ILE A 23 -26.51 19.37 21.85
N THR A 24 -25.97 20.56 22.08
CA THR A 24 -25.15 21.26 21.08
C THR A 24 -23.88 20.48 20.75
N CYS A 25 -23.22 19.89 21.75
CA CYS A 25 -22.05 19.04 21.53
C CYS A 25 -22.38 17.80 20.68
N LEU A 26 -23.49 17.11 20.99
CA LEU A 26 -23.92 15.93 20.24
C LEU A 26 -24.25 16.28 18.78
N VAL A 27 -24.95 17.40 18.55
CA VAL A 27 -25.26 17.89 17.19
C VAL A 27 -23.98 18.19 16.41
N LEU A 28 -23.00 18.86 17.02
CA LEU A 28 -21.71 19.14 16.37
C LEU A 28 -20.94 17.86 16.02
N VAL A 29 -20.92 16.87 16.92
CA VAL A 29 -20.27 15.57 16.66
C VAL A 29 -20.95 14.85 15.49
N LEU A 30 -22.28 14.84 15.43
CA LEU A 30 -23.01 14.21 14.33
C LEU A 30 -22.78 14.93 13.00
N LEU A 31 -22.77 16.27 12.99
CA LEU A 31 -22.45 17.04 11.78
C LEU A 31 -21.02 16.77 11.29
N PHE A 32 -20.05 16.70 12.21
CA PHE A 32 -18.67 16.36 11.85
C PHE A 32 -18.55 14.93 11.31
N ALA A 33 -19.24 13.96 11.92
CA ALA A 33 -19.29 12.58 11.43
C ALA A 33 -19.95 12.49 10.04
N ALA A 34 -21.04 13.21 9.81
CA ALA A 34 -21.69 13.28 8.49
C ALA A 34 -20.77 13.91 7.43
N LEU A 35 -20.06 14.99 7.77
CA LEU A 35 -19.13 15.66 6.86
C LEU A 35 -17.93 14.76 6.51
N THR A 36 -17.33 14.09 7.49
CA THR A 36 -16.22 13.15 7.26
C THR A 36 -16.68 11.95 6.41
N PHE A 37 -17.87 11.41 6.66
CA PHE A 37 -18.44 10.35 5.84
C PHE A 37 -18.72 10.79 4.40
N TYR A 38 -19.27 11.99 4.20
CA TYR A 38 -19.56 12.56 2.89
C TYR A 38 -18.28 12.81 2.08
N THR A 39 -17.30 13.47 2.69
CA THR A 39 -15.99 13.74 2.06
C THR A 39 -15.26 12.44 1.71
N PHE A 40 -15.23 11.46 2.60
CA PHE A 40 -14.66 10.15 2.34
C PHE A 40 -15.37 9.40 1.19
N SER A 41 -16.71 9.50 1.13
CA SER A 41 -17.50 8.90 0.06
C SER A 41 -17.21 9.52 -1.30
N ILE A 42 -17.01 10.85 -1.38
CA ILE A 42 -16.55 11.52 -2.60
C ILE A 42 -15.14 11.07 -2.96
N LEU A 43 -14.24 11.03 -1.98
CA LEU A 43 -12.84 10.68 -2.20
C LEU A 43 -12.69 9.25 -2.74
N ARG A 44 -13.48 8.29 -2.23
CA ARG A 44 -13.55 6.90 -2.71
C ARG A 44 -14.09 6.75 -4.13
N LYS A 45 -14.89 7.72 -4.62
CA LYS A 45 -15.37 7.74 -6.00
C LYS A 45 -14.33 8.32 -6.95
N HIS A 46 -13.33 9.04 -6.46
CA HIS A 46 -12.29 9.62 -7.29
C HIS A 46 -11.43 8.50 -7.94
N PRO A 47 -11.25 8.49 -9.27
CA PRO A 47 -10.57 7.40 -9.98
C PRO A 47 -9.11 7.24 -9.55
N ALA A 48 -8.44 8.34 -9.18
CA ALA A 48 -7.06 8.29 -8.69
C ALA A 48 -6.93 7.46 -7.40
N VAL A 49 -7.85 7.64 -6.45
CA VAL A 49 -7.83 6.90 -5.17
C VAL A 49 -8.10 5.41 -5.40
N ARG A 50 -9.05 5.08 -6.28
CA ARG A 50 -9.32 3.68 -6.65
C ARG A 50 -8.11 3.00 -7.28
N ARG A 51 -7.43 3.68 -8.20
CA ARG A 51 -6.18 3.17 -8.82
C ARG A 51 -5.09 2.94 -7.80
N SER A 52 -4.86 3.88 -6.89
CA SER A 52 -3.86 3.71 -5.83
C SER A 52 -4.18 2.52 -4.92
N ILE A 53 -5.44 2.32 -4.55
CA ILE A 53 -5.85 1.17 -3.72
C ILE A 53 -5.66 -0.15 -4.49
N SER A 54 -6.03 -0.22 -5.77
CA SER A 54 -5.84 -1.43 -6.56
C SER A 54 -4.36 -1.76 -6.75
N GLU A 55 -3.50 -0.76 -6.97
CA GLU A 55 -2.05 -0.97 -7.07
C GLU A 55 -1.44 -1.45 -5.74
N VAL A 56 -1.88 -0.91 -4.59
CA VAL A 56 -1.42 -1.41 -3.29
C VAL A 56 -1.79 -2.88 -3.09
N LYS A 57 -3.00 -3.27 -3.50
CA LYS A 57 -3.41 -4.68 -3.48
C LYS A 57 -2.56 -5.52 -4.43
N ALA A 58 -2.28 -5.03 -5.64
CA ALA A 58 -1.44 -5.71 -6.62
C ALA A 58 0.00 -5.91 -6.13
N ILE A 59 0.58 -4.92 -5.45
CA ILE A 59 1.90 -5.01 -4.80
C ILE A 59 1.89 -6.11 -3.74
N SER A 60 0.88 -6.14 -2.86
CA SER A 60 0.77 -7.19 -1.83
C SER A 60 0.66 -8.59 -2.45
N GLN A 61 -0.13 -8.75 -3.52
CA GLN A 61 -0.24 -10.01 -4.24
C GLN A 61 1.09 -10.42 -4.88
N CYS A 62 1.78 -9.47 -5.52
CA CYS A 62 3.10 -9.68 -6.11
C CYS A 62 4.14 -10.13 -5.07
N VAL A 63 4.16 -9.51 -3.88
CA VAL A 63 5.04 -9.94 -2.79
C VAL A 63 4.76 -11.38 -2.37
N ASN A 64 3.49 -11.75 -2.21
CA ASN A 64 3.12 -13.11 -1.83
C ASN A 64 3.55 -14.14 -2.88
N GLN A 65 3.32 -13.84 -4.17
CA GLN A 65 3.77 -14.69 -5.28
C GLN A 65 5.30 -14.84 -5.30
N LEU A 66 6.05 -13.75 -5.13
CA LEU A 66 7.51 -13.80 -5.07
C LEU A 66 8.03 -14.63 -3.88
N ILE A 67 7.38 -14.54 -2.72
CA ILE A 67 7.70 -15.38 -1.55
C ILE A 67 7.42 -16.85 -1.86
N GLU A 68 6.29 -17.15 -2.50
CA GLU A 68 5.92 -18.51 -2.91
C GLU A 68 6.92 -19.10 -3.90
N ILE A 69 7.32 -18.33 -4.92
CA ILE A 69 8.37 -18.71 -5.89
C ILE A 69 9.69 -18.97 -5.16
N ASN A 70 10.08 -18.11 -4.22
CA ASN A 70 11.31 -18.33 -3.45
C ASN A 70 11.23 -19.61 -2.59
N GLY A 71 10.07 -19.91 -2.02
CA GLY A 71 9.80 -21.19 -1.36
C GLY A 71 9.95 -22.38 -2.32
N ALA A 72 9.41 -22.26 -3.53
CA ALA A 72 9.53 -23.28 -4.58
C ALA A 72 11.00 -23.48 -5.02
N LEU A 73 11.78 -22.40 -5.14
CA LEU A 73 13.22 -22.47 -5.42
C LEU A 73 13.97 -23.26 -4.34
N LYS A 74 13.68 -23.01 -3.07
CA LYS A 74 14.27 -23.76 -1.94
C LYS A 74 13.89 -25.25 -1.97
N ARG A 75 12.62 -25.57 -2.28
CA ARG A 75 12.18 -26.97 -2.43
C ARG A 75 12.86 -27.66 -3.61
N TYR A 76 13.04 -26.94 -4.73
CA TYR A 76 13.74 -27.46 -5.91
C TYR A 76 15.20 -27.77 -5.60
N GLU A 77 15.91 -26.84 -4.94
CA GLU A 77 17.31 -27.03 -4.57
C GLU A 77 17.48 -28.15 -3.55
N SER A 78 16.62 -28.22 -2.53
CA SER A 78 16.64 -29.32 -1.55
C SER A 78 16.45 -30.70 -2.19
N ARG A 79 15.73 -30.80 -3.31
CA ARG A 79 15.44 -32.07 -3.99
C ARG A 79 16.46 -32.45 -5.07
N THR A 80 17.02 -31.47 -5.76
CA THR A 80 17.90 -31.69 -6.93
C THR A 80 19.37 -31.35 -6.66
N GLY A 81 19.66 -30.67 -5.54
CA GLY A 81 20.98 -30.19 -5.15
C GLY A 81 21.47 -28.94 -5.89
N ASN A 82 20.67 -28.38 -6.81
CA ASN A 82 20.98 -27.20 -7.61
C ASN A 82 19.75 -26.31 -7.77
N TYR A 83 19.95 -25.01 -8.07
CA TYR A 83 18.86 -24.12 -8.44
C TYR A 83 18.45 -24.34 -9.91
N PRO A 84 17.18 -24.11 -10.28
CA PRO A 84 16.73 -24.30 -11.66
C PRO A 84 17.34 -23.24 -12.58
N GLU A 85 17.57 -23.58 -13.85
CA GLU A 85 18.04 -22.63 -14.86
C GLU A 85 17.00 -21.56 -15.21
N SER A 86 15.71 -21.86 -15.02
CA SER A 86 14.58 -20.95 -15.27
C SER A 86 13.42 -21.21 -14.32
N LEU A 87 12.57 -20.20 -14.11
CA LEU A 87 11.41 -20.32 -13.22
C LEU A 87 10.35 -21.30 -13.74
N ASP A 88 10.26 -21.53 -15.05
CA ASP A 88 9.32 -22.52 -15.62
C ASP A 88 9.55 -23.94 -15.08
N LYS A 89 10.78 -24.28 -14.68
CA LYS A 89 11.11 -25.60 -14.12
C LYS A 89 10.50 -25.86 -12.75
N LEU A 90 9.98 -24.82 -12.09
CA LEU A 90 9.28 -24.95 -10.81
C LEU A 90 7.87 -25.55 -10.98
N TYR A 91 7.21 -25.26 -12.10
CA TYR A 91 5.87 -25.77 -12.39
C TYR A 91 5.93 -27.13 -13.12
N PRO A 92 5.00 -28.06 -12.86
CA PRO A 92 3.98 -28.05 -11.79
C PRO A 92 4.47 -28.64 -10.46
N ARG A 93 5.72 -29.13 -10.40
CA ARG A 93 6.16 -30.01 -9.32
C ARG A 93 6.44 -29.30 -7.99
N PHE A 94 6.89 -28.06 -8.04
CA PHE A 94 7.29 -27.27 -6.87
C PHE A 94 6.44 -26.01 -6.69
N LEU A 95 5.72 -25.60 -7.73
CA LEU A 95 4.77 -24.51 -7.75
C LEU A 95 3.47 -25.03 -8.38
N GLU A 96 2.37 -24.96 -7.65
CA GLU A 96 1.09 -25.55 -8.08
C GLU A 96 0.40 -24.72 -9.16
N ASP A 97 0.49 -23.39 -9.05
CA ASP A 97 -0.14 -22.47 -9.98
C ASP A 97 0.92 -21.75 -10.83
N ARG A 98 0.89 -21.96 -12.15
CA ARG A 98 1.77 -21.26 -13.08
C ARG A 98 1.51 -19.75 -13.10
N SER A 99 0.30 -19.31 -12.77
CA SER A 99 -0.06 -17.89 -12.72
C SER A 99 0.73 -17.11 -11.66
N ALA A 100 1.28 -17.80 -10.66
CA ALA A 100 2.17 -17.21 -9.67
C ALA A 100 3.52 -16.76 -10.25
N LEU A 101 3.86 -17.15 -11.49
CA LEU A 101 5.04 -16.64 -12.22
C LEU A 101 4.79 -15.31 -12.95
N HIS A 102 3.59 -14.76 -12.87
CA HIS A 102 3.19 -13.54 -13.57
C HIS A 102 2.77 -12.45 -12.58
N CYS A 103 3.26 -11.23 -12.79
CA CYS A 103 2.97 -10.10 -11.92
C CYS A 103 1.57 -9.56 -12.19
N PRO A 104 0.74 -9.24 -11.17
CA PRO A 104 -0.61 -8.71 -11.38
C PRO A 104 -0.66 -7.34 -12.06
N SER A 105 0.44 -6.57 -12.00
CA SER A 105 0.59 -5.26 -12.66
C SER A 105 1.33 -5.33 -14.00
N ASP A 106 1.74 -6.52 -14.44
CA ASP A 106 2.30 -6.69 -15.79
C ASP A 106 1.17 -6.76 -16.83
N LEU A 107 1.35 -6.04 -17.95
CA LEU A 107 0.40 -5.98 -19.05
C LEU A 107 0.69 -7.02 -20.14
N SER A 108 1.82 -7.73 -20.03
CA SER A 108 2.17 -8.82 -20.93
C SER A 108 1.20 -10.00 -20.80
N PRO A 109 1.15 -10.93 -21.78
CA PRO A 109 0.30 -12.11 -21.67
C PRO A 109 0.59 -12.92 -20.40
N LYS A 110 -0.45 -13.37 -19.69
CA LYS A 110 -0.32 -14.16 -18.44
C LYS A 110 0.48 -15.46 -18.57
N SER A 111 0.73 -15.92 -19.80
CA SER A 111 1.60 -17.07 -20.07
C SER A 111 3.10 -16.73 -19.95
N GLN A 112 3.46 -15.45 -19.94
CA GLN A 112 4.85 -14.99 -19.80
C GLN A 112 5.22 -14.79 -18.33
N ILE A 113 6.49 -15.08 -18.02
CA ILE A 113 7.06 -14.84 -16.70
C ILE A 113 7.39 -13.35 -16.59
N SER A 114 6.82 -12.67 -15.59
CA SER A 114 7.06 -11.23 -15.38
C SER A 114 8.26 -10.92 -14.50
N TYR A 115 8.78 -11.92 -13.78
CA TYR A 115 9.83 -11.72 -12.79
C TYR A 115 11.21 -11.93 -13.38
N GLU A 116 12.13 -11.07 -12.99
CA GLU A 116 13.54 -11.26 -13.29
C GLU A 116 14.14 -12.22 -12.27
N TYR A 117 14.72 -13.32 -12.76
CA TYR A 117 15.32 -14.36 -11.95
C TYR A 117 16.86 -14.29 -12.00
N PHE A 118 17.47 -14.35 -10.83
CA PHE A 118 18.92 -14.39 -10.67
C PHE A 118 19.28 -15.73 -10.04
N MET A 119 19.79 -16.65 -10.85
CA MET A 119 20.18 -17.98 -10.36
C MET A 119 21.32 -17.85 -9.34
N PRO A 120 21.10 -18.24 -8.07
CA PRO A 120 22.14 -18.16 -7.06
C PRO A 120 23.14 -19.31 -7.26
N LYS A 121 24.39 -19.08 -6.86
CA LYS A 121 25.41 -20.13 -6.83
C LYS A 121 25.22 -20.99 -5.60
N LYS A 122 25.68 -22.24 -5.65
CA LYS A 122 25.69 -23.11 -4.47
C LYS A 122 26.50 -22.47 -3.35
N GLY A 123 25.93 -22.41 -2.14
CA GLY A 123 26.56 -21.75 -0.99
C GLY A 123 26.54 -20.21 -1.04
N SER A 124 25.77 -19.59 -1.95
CA SER A 124 25.58 -18.15 -1.96
C SER A 124 25.05 -17.62 -0.60
N PRO A 125 25.48 -16.44 -0.15
CA PRO A 125 24.97 -15.83 1.08
C PRO A 125 23.45 -15.66 1.08
N GLY A 126 22.83 -15.67 2.26
CA GLY A 126 21.38 -15.45 2.39
C GLY A 126 20.89 -14.10 1.83
N LYS A 127 21.77 -13.09 1.73
CA LYS A 127 21.49 -11.78 1.14
C LYS A 127 21.69 -11.72 -0.38
N THR A 128 21.86 -12.87 -1.06
CA THR A 128 21.93 -12.91 -2.53
C THR A 128 20.55 -12.65 -3.11
N LEU A 129 20.45 -11.68 -4.04
CA LEU A 129 19.23 -11.38 -4.78
C LEU A 129 18.86 -12.59 -5.66
N VAL A 130 17.61 -13.03 -5.59
CA VAL A 130 17.12 -14.17 -6.41
C VAL A 130 15.97 -13.78 -7.31
N LEU A 131 15.11 -12.85 -6.91
CA LEU A 131 13.97 -12.38 -7.71
C LEU A 131 13.85 -10.87 -7.65
N ARG A 132 13.45 -10.26 -8.77
CA ARG A 132 13.14 -8.83 -8.89
C ARG A 132 11.87 -8.60 -9.70
N CYS A 133 11.05 -7.66 -9.24
CA CYS A 133 9.89 -7.13 -9.98
C CYS A 133 9.95 -5.60 -10.06
N THR A 134 9.68 -5.04 -11.24
CA THR A 134 9.73 -3.60 -11.54
C THR A 134 8.44 -3.07 -12.21
N HIS A 135 7.34 -3.84 -12.14
CA HIS A 135 6.09 -3.54 -12.85
C HIS A 135 5.14 -2.58 -12.12
N HIS A 136 5.40 -2.25 -10.85
CA HIS A 136 4.44 -1.48 -10.04
C HIS A 136 4.67 0.03 -10.13
N ARG A 137 3.62 0.79 -10.50
CA ARG A 137 3.63 2.26 -10.53
C ARG A 137 2.36 2.79 -9.87
N ILE A 138 2.50 3.49 -8.75
CA ILE A 138 1.34 4.09 -8.06
C ILE A 138 0.85 5.33 -8.80
N PHE A 139 1.78 6.12 -9.35
CA PHE A 139 1.48 7.28 -10.17
C PHE A 139 2.19 7.18 -11.52
N GLU A 140 1.53 7.66 -12.57
CA GLU A 140 1.98 7.52 -13.96
C GLU A 140 3.35 8.15 -14.25
N LYS A 141 3.71 9.19 -13.50
CA LYS A 141 4.99 9.94 -13.63
C LYS A 141 6.03 9.56 -12.58
N GLN A 142 5.79 8.53 -11.80
CA GLN A 142 6.67 8.11 -10.72
C GLN A 142 7.58 6.98 -11.19
N GLU A 143 8.80 6.93 -10.65
CA GLU A 143 9.67 5.77 -10.87
C GLU A 143 9.00 4.48 -10.37
N PRO A 144 9.17 3.35 -11.08
CA PRO A 144 8.59 2.10 -10.67
C PRO A 144 9.10 1.64 -9.30
N ILE A 145 8.21 1.07 -8.50
CA ILE A 145 8.57 0.41 -7.26
C ILE A 145 9.28 -0.90 -7.62
N THR A 146 10.47 -1.08 -7.07
CA THR A 146 11.24 -2.32 -7.25
C THR A 146 11.07 -3.20 -6.03
N ILE A 147 10.53 -4.41 -6.23
CA ILE A 147 10.42 -5.44 -5.19
C ILE A 147 11.55 -6.43 -5.42
N LYS A 148 12.37 -6.65 -4.40
CA LYS A 148 13.49 -7.60 -4.40
C LYS A 148 13.24 -8.69 -3.38
N VAL A 149 13.47 -9.94 -3.77
CA VAL A 149 13.50 -11.07 -2.84
C VAL A 149 14.88 -11.68 -2.82
N TYR A 150 15.37 -11.91 -1.61
CA TYR A 150 16.68 -12.48 -1.35
C TYR A 150 16.57 -13.96 -0.98
N LEU A 151 17.69 -14.67 -1.10
CA LEU A 151 17.76 -16.11 -0.92
C LEU A 151 17.27 -16.58 0.45
N ASN A 152 17.55 -15.83 1.51
CA ASN A 152 17.03 -16.09 2.86
C ASN A 152 15.50 -15.97 2.95
N GLY A 153 14.84 -15.30 2.00
CA GLY A 153 13.42 -15.00 1.98
C GLY A 153 13.05 -13.59 2.46
N SER A 154 14.03 -12.75 2.80
CA SER A 154 13.74 -11.34 3.07
C SER A 154 13.31 -10.63 1.80
N VAL A 155 12.37 -9.70 1.95
CA VAL A 155 11.81 -8.89 0.87
C VAL A 155 12.18 -7.43 1.13
N GLU A 156 12.73 -6.76 0.13
CA GLU A 156 12.93 -5.32 0.15
C GLU A 156 12.08 -4.66 -0.92
N THR A 157 11.32 -3.64 -0.53
CA THR A 157 10.56 -2.81 -1.45
C THR A 157 11.24 -1.45 -1.53
N ILE A 158 11.85 -1.15 -2.68
CA ILE A 158 12.49 0.12 -2.94
C ILE A 158 11.48 0.97 -3.72
N GLY A 159 10.85 1.89 -2.99
CA GLY A 159 10.03 2.93 -3.58
C GLY A 159 10.87 4.16 -3.96
N PRO A 160 10.31 5.06 -4.77
CA PRO A 160 10.92 6.36 -5.04
C PRO A 160 11.08 7.12 -3.73
N THR A 161 12.29 7.60 -3.50
CA THR A 161 12.63 8.40 -2.32
C THR A 161 11.74 9.64 -2.28
N VAL A 162 11.24 9.98 -1.08
CA VAL A 162 10.33 11.12 -0.85
C VAL A 162 10.93 12.44 -1.38
N SER A 163 12.26 12.52 -1.47
CA SER A 163 13.01 13.61 -2.10
C SER A 163 12.63 13.88 -3.56
N SER A 164 12.22 12.86 -4.32
CA SER A 164 11.80 12.99 -5.73
C SER A 164 10.38 13.56 -5.87
N LEU A 165 9.52 13.41 -4.86
CA LEU A 165 8.14 13.92 -4.87
C LEU A 165 8.06 15.44 -4.69
N LYS A 166 9.11 16.09 -4.18
CA LYS A 166 9.12 17.55 -3.97
C LYS A 166 9.10 18.35 -5.28
N ASN A 167 9.38 17.71 -6.42
CA ASN A 167 9.40 18.34 -7.74
C ASN A 167 8.14 18.09 -8.58
N ILE A 168 7.18 17.29 -8.09
CA ILE A 168 5.90 17.12 -8.75
C ILE A 168 5.00 18.30 -8.36
N ARG A 169 5.22 19.45 -9.02
CA ARG A 169 4.22 20.52 -9.00
C ARG A 169 2.92 19.93 -9.58
N PRO A 170 1.77 20.05 -8.89
CA PRO A 170 0.50 19.66 -9.48
C PRO A 170 0.35 20.42 -10.79
N ALA A 171 0.27 19.70 -11.90
CA ALA A 171 -0.02 20.30 -13.19
C ALA A 171 -1.39 20.95 -13.06
N LEU A 172 -1.43 22.29 -13.01
CA LEU A 172 -2.69 23.03 -13.08
C LEU A 172 -3.45 22.54 -14.33
N PRO A 173 -4.77 22.36 -14.23
CA PRO A 173 -5.57 21.97 -15.38
C PRO A 173 -5.34 23.01 -16.49
N ARG A 174 -4.85 22.54 -17.64
CA ARG A 174 -4.74 23.33 -18.87
C ARG A 174 -6.14 23.84 -19.20
N ASN A 175 -6.35 25.15 -19.07
CA ASN A 175 -7.55 25.81 -19.58
C ASN A 175 -7.71 25.42 -21.05
N LYS A 176 -8.84 24.78 -21.39
CA LYS A 176 -9.22 24.52 -22.79
C LYS A 176 -9.35 25.88 -23.49
N PRO A 177 -8.76 26.05 -24.69
CA PRO A 177 -9.01 27.26 -25.48
C PRO A 177 -10.51 27.39 -25.76
N ARG A 178 -11.05 28.58 -25.49
CA ARG A 178 -12.43 28.97 -25.81
C ARG A 178 -12.56 28.97 -27.34
N PRO A 179 -13.59 28.32 -27.92
CA PRO A 179 -13.82 28.39 -29.36
C PRO A 179 -14.19 29.82 -29.75
N SER A 180 -13.48 30.36 -30.74
CA SER A 180 -13.84 31.60 -31.44
C SER A 180 -14.97 31.29 -32.41
N GLY A 181 -16.17 31.73 -32.07
CA GLY A 181 -17.30 31.88 -32.99
C GLY A 181 -17.57 33.35 -33.22
#